data_AF-A0A4R1PG67-F1
#
_entry.id   AF-A0A4R1PG67-F1
#
_cell.length_a   1.000
_cell.length_b   1.000
_cell.length_c   1.000
_cell.angle_alpha   90.00
_cell.angle_beta   90.00
_cell.angle_gamma   90.00
#
_symmetry.space_group_name_H-M   'P 1'
#
loop_
_entity.id
_entity.type
_entity.pdbx_description
1 polymer ?
#
loop_
_entity_poly.entity_id
_entity_poly.type
_entity_poly.pdbx_seq_one_letter_code
_entity_poly.pdbx_strand_id
1 'polypeptide(L)'
;MASLALRDQRAFSAAQHAWDNLEPPAQPDSWIETEQGQSWLGESISALILGRDVVITARPRLVVSAADFITTFGESAADIYAYDPKNSLEWALARGLLFGGQEYQDLARQIAKKMLLKHQDAAEKAHAWLEDY
;
A
#
# COMPACT_ATOMS: atom_id res chain seq x y z
N MET A 1 -42.74 45.92 5.70
CA MET A 1 -41.55 45.38 5.01
C MET A 1 -40.86 44.24 5.77
N ALA A 2 -41.57 43.47 6.60
CA ALA A 2 -40.96 42.41 7.44
C ALA A 2 -40.90 41.02 6.76
N SER A 3 -41.54 40.84 5.60
CA SER A 3 -41.76 39.52 4.99
C SER A 3 -40.58 38.96 4.19
N LEU A 4 -39.69 39.81 3.67
CA LEU A 4 -38.50 39.39 2.93
C LEU A 4 -37.38 38.94 3.87
N ALA A 5 -37.07 39.73 4.90
CA ALA A 5 -36.05 39.41 5.89
C ALA A 5 -36.32 38.08 6.63
N LEU A 6 -37.59 37.79 6.96
CA LEU A 6 -38.00 36.52 7.55
C LEU A 6 -37.87 35.33 6.59
N ARG A 7 -37.97 35.57 5.28
CA ARG A 7 -37.82 34.55 4.23
C ARG A 7 -36.36 34.20 4.03
N ASP A 8 -35.49 35.21 4.01
CA ASP A 8 -34.04 35.06 3.88
C ASP A 8 -33.45 34.35 5.11
N GLN A 9 -33.95 34.64 6.31
CA GLN A 9 -33.53 33.95 7.54
C GLN A 9 -33.87 32.46 7.53
N ARG A 10 -35.05 32.10 7.03
CA ARG A 10 -35.49 30.70 6.89
C ARG A 10 -34.72 29.97 5.79
N ALA A 11 -34.40 30.65 4.70
CA ALA A 11 -33.57 30.11 3.63
C ALA A 11 -32.14 29.82 4.11
N PHE A 12 -31.55 30.75 4.88
CA PHE A 12 -30.26 30.55 5.51
C PHE A 12 -30.24 29.37 6.47
N SER A 13 -31.23 29.27 7.38
CA SER A 13 -31.29 28.15 8.32
C SER A 13 -31.50 26.80 7.62
N ALA A 14 -32.27 26.77 6.52
CA ALA A 14 -32.48 25.55 5.75
C ALA A 14 -31.22 25.12 4.98
N ALA A 15 -30.47 26.08 4.44
CA ALA A 15 -29.19 25.80 3.78
C ALA A 15 -28.13 25.33 4.78
N GLN A 16 -28.07 25.94 5.96
CA GLN A 16 -27.18 25.52 7.05
C GLN A 16 -27.50 24.08 7.47
N HIS A 17 -28.78 23.78 7.71
CA HIS A 17 -29.23 22.44 8.09
C HIS A 17 -29.00 21.40 6.97
N ALA A 18 -29.11 21.78 5.70
CA ALA A 18 -28.78 20.90 4.59
C ALA A 18 -27.27 20.63 4.47
N TRP A 19 -26.44 21.63 4.80
CA TRP A 19 -24.99 21.50 4.80
C TRP A 19 -24.47 20.69 6.01
N ASP A 20 -25.08 20.88 7.17
CA ASP A 20 -24.75 20.14 8.40
C ASP A 20 -25.19 18.66 8.34
N ASN A 21 -26.19 18.33 7.52
CA ASN A 21 -26.68 16.96 7.29
C ASN A 21 -26.26 16.38 5.94
N LEU A 22 -25.36 17.05 5.22
CA LEU A 22 -24.75 16.46 4.04
C LEU A 22 -23.82 15.35 4.53
N GLU A 23 -24.20 14.11 4.25
CA GLU A 23 -23.36 12.95 4.52
C GLU A 23 -22.00 13.22 3.85
N PRO A 24 -20.87 13.04 4.56
CA PRO A 24 -19.57 13.23 3.95
C PRO A 24 -19.54 12.42 2.66
N PRO A 25 -19.04 12.99 1.54
CA PRO A 25 -18.89 12.20 0.33
C PRO A 25 -18.15 10.92 0.72
N ALA A 26 -18.68 9.77 0.33
CA ALA A 26 -18.03 8.49 0.59
C ALA A 26 -16.56 8.64 0.23
N GLN A 27 -15.66 8.30 1.15
CA GLN A 27 -14.24 8.26 0.83
C GLN A 27 -14.11 7.39 -0.42
N PRO A 28 -13.55 7.90 -1.52
CA PRO A 28 -13.35 7.07 -2.69
C PRO A 28 -12.53 5.85 -2.25
N ASP A 29 -12.94 4.67 -2.68
CA ASP A 29 -12.19 3.43 -2.41
C ASP A 29 -10.73 3.67 -2.81
N SER A 30 -9.81 3.35 -1.90
CA SER A 30 -8.38 3.56 -2.15
C SER A 30 -7.99 2.79 -3.41
N TRP A 31 -7.24 3.40 -4.34
CA TRP A 31 -6.83 2.73 -5.60
C TRP A 31 -6.21 1.36 -5.35
N ILE A 32 -5.48 1.20 -4.23
CA ILE A 32 -4.85 -0.08 -3.87
C ILE A 32 -5.86 -1.21 -3.63
N GLU A 33 -7.11 -0.90 -3.31
CA GLU A 33 -8.21 -1.85 -3.08
C GLU A 33 -8.88 -2.29 -4.39
N THR A 34 -8.62 -1.60 -5.50
CA THR A 34 -9.07 -2.01 -6.83
C THR A 34 -8.34 -3.25 -7.33
N GLU A 35 -8.89 -3.94 -8.34
CA GLU A 35 -8.23 -5.10 -8.97
C GLU A 35 -6.86 -4.73 -9.55
N GLN A 36 -6.74 -3.55 -10.15
CA GLN A 36 -5.48 -3.04 -10.70
C GLN A 36 -4.45 -2.78 -9.60
N GLY A 37 -4.86 -2.14 -8.51
CA GLY A 37 -4.00 -1.88 -7.35
C GLY A 37 -3.51 -3.18 -6.69
N GLN A 38 -4.39 -4.17 -6.54
CA GLN A 38 -4.03 -5.50 -6.02
C GLN A 38 -3.08 -6.26 -6.96
N SER A 39 -3.31 -6.18 -8.28
CA SER A 39 -2.42 -6.78 -9.27
C SER A 39 -1.01 -6.18 -9.20
N TRP A 40 -0.91 -4.84 -9.23
CA TRP A 40 0.35 -4.12 -9.08
C TRP A 40 1.07 -4.51 -7.79
N LEU A 41 0.35 -4.57 -6.67
CA LEU A 41 0.92 -4.94 -5.38
C LEU A 41 1.44 -6.38 -5.38
N GLY A 42 0.69 -7.32 -5.94
CA GLY A 42 1.08 -8.73 -6.04
C GLY A 42 2.33 -8.94 -6.90
N GLU A 43 2.38 -8.30 -8.07
CA GLU A 43 3.53 -8.34 -8.97
C GLU A 43 4.77 -7.71 -8.33
N SER A 44 4.60 -6.55 -7.70
CA SER A 44 5.69 -5.81 -7.04
C SER A 44 6.26 -6.57 -5.85
N ILE A 45 5.41 -7.20 -5.02
CA ILE A 45 5.86 -8.08 -3.92
C ILE A 45 6.68 -9.24 -4.49
N SER A 46 6.18 -9.87 -5.55
CA SER A 46 6.86 -11.00 -6.19
C SER A 46 8.22 -10.58 -6.76
N ALA A 47 8.32 -9.39 -7.35
CA ALA A 47 9.57 -8.82 -7.85
C ALA A 47 10.61 -8.64 -6.73
N LEU A 48 10.23 -8.03 -5.60
CA LEU A 48 11.13 -7.85 -4.44
C LEU A 48 11.62 -9.19 -3.87
N ILE A 49 10.71 -10.15 -3.72
CA ILE A 49 11.03 -11.51 -3.23
C ILE A 49 12.01 -12.23 -4.17
N LEU A 50 11.91 -11.99 -5.48
CA LEU A 50 12.84 -12.51 -6.49
C LEU A 50 14.15 -11.71 -6.61
N GLY A 51 14.36 -10.71 -5.74
CA GLY A 51 15.57 -9.89 -5.71
C GLY A 51 15.62 -8.80 -6.80
N ARG A 52 14.47 -8.35 -7.30
CA ARG A 52 14.38 -7.27 -8.30
C ARG A 52 13.90 -5.98 -7.66
N ASP A 53 14.49 -4.87 -8.08
CA ASP A 53 14.02 -3.54 -7.72
C ASP A 53 12.64 -3.27 -8.31
N VAL A 54 11.80 -2.57 -7.55
CA VAL A 54 10.48 -2.11 -7.99
C VAL A 54 10.52 -0.61 -8.23
N VAL A 55 10.35 -0.21 -9.49
CA VAL A 55 10.24 1.20 -9.88
C VAL A 55 8.79 1.62 -9.72
N ILE A 56 8.52 2.53 -8.77
CA ILE A 56 7.17 3.04 -8.50
C ILE A 56 6.82 4.17 -9.47
N THR A 57 7.74 5.12 -9.65
CA THR A 57 7.62 6.17 -10.65
C THR A 57 8.97 6.45 -11.29
N ALA A 58 8.96 6.72 -12.59
CA ALA A 58 10.16 7.04 -13.34
C ALA A 58 10.60 8.50 -13.14
N ARG A 59 9.67 9.42 -12.84
CA ARG A 59 9.93 10.87 -12.72
C ARG A 59 8.99 11.54 -11.69
N PRO A 60 9.51 12.05 -10.56
CA PRO A 60 10.87 11.84 -10.04
C PRO A 60 11.10 10.34 -9.79
N ARG A 61 12.35 9.86 -9.97
CA ARG A 61 12.64 8.41 -9.83
C ARG A 61 12.41 7.98 -8.38
N LEU A 62 11.43 7.10 -8.17
CA LEU A 62 11.14 6.46 -6.90
C LEU A 62 11.23 4.95 -7.07
N VAL A 63 12.09 4.30 -6.30
CA VAL A 63 12.38 2.88 -6.40
C VAL A 63 12.42 2.29 -5.00
N VAL A 64 11.75 1.15 -4.81
CA VAL A 64 11.99 0.28 -3.65
C VAL A 64 13.06 -0.71 -4.09
N SER A 65 14.24 -0.62 -3.50
CA SER A 65 15.35 -1.49 -3.86
C SER A 65 15.21 -2.86 -3.23
N ALA A 66 15.65 -3.90 -3.95
CA ALA A 66 15.75 -5.25 -3.39
C ALA A 66 16.75 -5.29 -2.22
N ALA A 67 17.80 -4.46 -2.25
CA ALA A 67 18.78 -4.39 -1.17
C ALA A 67 18.17 -3.89 0.15
N ASP A 68 17.34 -2.84 0.10
CA ASP A 68 16.65 -2.33 1.29
C ASP A 68 15.65 -3.37 1.82
N PHE A 69 14.97 -4.07 0.90
CA PHE A 69 14.09 -5.18 1.26
C PHE A 69 14.84 -6.30 1.98
N ILE A 70 15.95 -6.78 1.43
CA ILE A 70 16.76 -7.85 2.03
C ILE A 70 17.29 -7.43 3.40
N THR A 71 17.74 -6.17 3.55
CA THR A 71 18.22 -5.64 4.83
C THR A 71 17.11 -5.67 5.89
N THR A 72 15.94 -5.11 5.54
CA THR A 72 14.78 -5.07 6.45
C THR A 72 14.28 -6.48 6.79
N PHE A 73 14.30 -7.38 5.81
CA PHE A 73 13.97 -8.79 6.01
C PHE A 73 14.96 -9.46 6.96
N GLY A 74 16.27 -9.28 6.77
CA GLY A 74 17.29 -9.86 7.63
C GLY A 74 17.17 -9.40 9.09
N GLU A 75 16.92 -8.12 9.32
CA GLU A 75 16.67 -7.57 10.66
C GLU A 75 15.45 -8.21 11.32
N SER A 76 14.34 -8.35 10.58
CA SER A 76 13.09 -8.91 11.10
C SER A 76 13.14 -10.44 11.22
N ALA A 77 13.91 -11.11 10.38
CA ALA A 77 14.06 -12.56 10.37
C ALA A 77 14.95 -13.05 11.53
N ALA A 78 15.79 -12.19 12.11
CA ALA A 78 16.64 -12.51 13.25
C ALA A 78 15.83 -13.04 14.45
N ASP A 79 14.62 -12.52 14.67
CA ASP A 79 13.73 -12.98 15.73
C ASP A 79 13.19 -14.39 15.45
N ILE A 80 12.77 -14.67 14.21
CA ILE A 80 12.31 -16.02 13.81
C ILE A 80 13.47 -17.01 13.91
N TYR A 81 14.64 -16.59 13.44
CA TYR A 81 15.86 -17.38 13.45
C TYR A 81 16.27 -17.83 14.85
N ALA A 82 16.22 -16.93 15.83
CA ALA A 82 16.56 -17.23 17.22
C ALA A 82 15.69 -18.33 17.85
N TYR A 83 14.49 -18.56 17.30
CA TYR A 83 13.52 -19.53 17.78
C TYR A 83 13.15 -20.59 16.73
N ASP A 84 13.97 -20.81 15.69
CA ASP A 84 13.72 -21.81 14.64
C ASP A 84 14.40 -23.16 14.98
N PRO A 85 13.73 -24.09 15.70
CA PRO A 85 14.31 -25.39 16.04
C PRO A 85 14.55 -26.28 14.82
N LYS A 86 14.00 -25.93 13.65
CA LYS A 86 14.10 -26.72 12.42
C LYS A 86 15.20 -26.24 11.49
N ASN A 87 15.86 -25.11 11.80
CA ASN A 87 16.86 -24.46 10.94
C ASN A 87 16.34 -24.33 9.50
N SER A 88 15.08 -23.91 9.37
CA SER A 88 14.33 -23.95 8.13
C SER A 88 15.00 -23.07 7.08
N LEU A 89 15.48 -21.90 7.50
CA LEU A 89 16.19 -20.95 6.65
C LEU A 89 17.53 -21.51 6.16
N GLU A 90 18.33 -22.11 7.04
CA GLU A 90 19.62 -22.71 6.68
C GLU A 90 19.45 -23.90 5.75
N TRP A 91 18.42 -24.74 5.98
CA TRP A 91 18.08 -25.82 5.07
C TRP A 91 17.66 -25.33 3.69
N ALA A 92 16.95 -24.21 3.62
CA ALA A 92 16.61 -23.58 2.35
C ALA A 92 17.85 -23.02 1.64
N LEU A 93 18.69 -22.27 2.37
CA LEU A 93 19.94 -21.73 1.83
C LEU A 93 20.87 -22.84 1.33
N ALA A 94 21.04 -23.92 2.09
CA ALA A 94 21.84 -25.07 1.70
C ALA A 94 21.31 -25.78 0.44
N ARG A 95 20.02 -25.65 0.15
CA ARG A 95 19.36 -26.21 -1.05
C ARG A 95 19.19 -25.21 -2.19
N GLY A 96 19.72 -23.98 -2.04
CA GLY A 96 19.59 -22.91 -3.04
C GLY A 96 18.16 -22.36 -3.16
N LEU A 97 17.33 -22.52 -2.13
CA LEU A 97 15.99 -21.93 -2.05
C LEU A 97 16.06 -20.54 -1.41
N LEU A 98 15.26 -19.60 -1.93
CA LEU A 98 15.25 -18.20 -1.48
C LEU A 98 14.67 -18.03 -0.06
N PHE A 99 13.77 -18.92 0.37
CA PHE A 99 13.13 -18.86 1.70
C PHE A 99 12.86 -20.26 2.22
N GLY A 100 13.15 -20.49 3.50
CA GLY A 100 12.88 -21.75 4.17
C GLY A 100 11.77 -21.61 5.19
N GLY A 101 10.76 -22.47 5.14
CA GLY A 101 9.62 -22.41 6.06
C GLY A 101 8.57 -21.36 5.69
N GLN A 102 7.31 -21.65 6.04
CA GLN A 102 6.18 -20.77 5.74
C GLN A 102 6.31 -19.41 6.45
N GLU A 103 6.81 -19.41 7.68
CA GLU A 103 6.94 -18.20 8.51
C GLU A 103 7.87 -17.15 7.86
N TYR A 104 8.98 -17.57 7.27
CA TYR A 104 9.89 -16.66 6.56
C TYR A 104 9.28 -16.17 5.23
N GLN A 105 8.50 -17.00 4.53
CA GLN A 105 7.80 -16.57 3.32
C GLN A 105 6.71 -15.54 3.64
N ASP A 106 5.96 -15.74 4.71
CA ASP A 106 4.94 -14.82 5.17
C ASP A 106 5.55 -13.51 5.64
N LEU A 107 6.67 -13.57 6.39
CA LEU A 107 7.44 -12.40 6.80
C LEU A 107 7.94 -11.60 5.59
N ALA A 108 8.53 -12.28 4.60
CA ALA A 108 8.99 -11.65 3.36
C ALA A 108 7.85 -10.92 2.64
N ARG A 109 6.67 -11.55 2.51
CA ARG A 109 5.48 -10.92 1.90
C ARG A 109 4.99 -9.72 2.71
N GLN A 110 4.96 -9.82 4.04
CA GLN A 110 4.51 -8.73 4.91
C GLN A 110 5.44 -7.50 4.82
N ILE A 111 6.75 -7.72 4.82
CA ILE A 111 7.75 -6.65 4.71
C ILE A 111 7.67 -5.98 3.33
N ALA A 112 7.66 -6.78 2.26
CA ALA A 112 7.50 -6.26 0.90
C ALA A 112 6.21 -5.43 0.76
N LYS A 113 5.08 -5.95 1.25
CA LYS A 113 3.81 -5.22 1.27
C LYS A 113 3.91 -3.90 2.04
N LYS A 114 4.48 -3.93 3.25
CA LYS A 114 4.64 -2.74 4.09
C LYS A 114 5.53 -1.68 3.43
N MET A 115 6.59 -2.08 2.74
CA MET A 115 7.47 -1.15 2.02
C MET A 115 6.75 -0.51 0.83
N LEU A 116 6.00 -1.30 0.06
CA LEU A 116 5.27 -0.80 -1.12
C LEU A 116 4.09 0.10 -0.75
N LEU A 117 3.34 -0.23 0.30
CA LEU A 117 2.20 0.57 0.75
C LEU A 117 2.58 1.99 1.20
N LYS A 118 3.82 2.22 1.65
CA LYS A 118 4.32 3.58 1.94
C LYS A 118 4.32 4.49 0.71
N HIS A 119 4.23 3.92 -0.48
CA HIS A 119 4.31 4.62 -1.75
C HIS A 119 3.04 4.44 -2.60
N GLN A 120 1.92 4.00 -2.01
CA GLN A 120 0.67 3.74 -2.73
C GLN A 120 0.18 4.97 -3.52
N ASP A 121 0.21 6.17 -2.93
CA ASP A 121 -0.26 7.41 -3.59
C ASP A 121 0.61 7.77 -4.80
N ALA A 122 1.90 7.44 -4.75
CA ALA A 122 2.83 7.66 -5.86
C ALA A 122 2.62 6.62 -6.97
N ALA A 123 2.29 5.39 -6.61
CA ALA A 123 1.95 4.32 -7.55
C ALA A 123 0.63 4.63 -8.27
N GLU A 124 -0.41 5.02 -7.53
CA GLU A 124 -1.70 5.45 -8.07
C GLU A 124 -1.51 6.59 -9.07
N LYS A 125 -0.76 7.63 -8.70
CA LYS A 125 -0.45 8.73 -9.61
C LYS A 125 0.30 8.28 -10.86
N ALA A 126 1.17 7.29 -10.77
CA ALA A 126 1.89 6.77 -11.94
C ALA A 126 0.96 5.96 -12.86
N HIS A 127 -0.01 5.23 -12.29
CA HIS A 127 -0.99 4.44 -13.02
C HIS A 127 -2.14 5.25 -13.60
N ALA A 128 -2.53 6.37 -12.97
CA ALA A 128 -3.59 7.25 -13.46
C ALA A 128 -3.30 7.80 -14.88
N TRP A 129 -2.03 8.02 -15.24
CA TRP A 129 -1.67 8.47 -16.61
C TRP A 129 -1.80 7.37 -17.67
N LEU A 130 -1.91 6.09 -17.27
CA LEU A 130 -2.09 4.98 -18.21
C LEU A 130 -3.55 4.79 -18.63
N GLU A 131 -4.52 5.37 -17.89
CA GLU A 131 -5.96 5.27 -18.20
C GLU A 131 -6.45 6.33 -19.20
N ASP A 132 -5.66 7.38 -19.47
CA ASP A 132 -6.00 8.46 -20.40
C ASP A 132 -5.64 8.18 -21.88
N TYR A 133 -5.33 6.93 -22.24
CA TYR A 133 -4.98 6.49 -23.61
C TYR A 133 -5.81 5.29 -24.07
#